data_AF-A0A4Q6BG24-F1
#
_entry.id   AF-A0A4Q6BG24-F1
#
_cell.length_a   1.000
_cell.length_b   1.000
_cell.length_c   1.000
_cell.angle_alpha   90.00
_cell.angle_beta   90.00
_cell.angle_gamma   90.00
#
_symmetry.space_group_name_H-M   'P 1'
#
loop_
_entity.id
_entity.type
_entity.pdbx_description
1 polymer ?
#
loop_
_entity_poly.entity_id
_entity_poly.type
_entity_poly.pdbx_seq_one_letter_code
_entity_poly.pdbx_strand_id
1 'polypeptide(L)'
;MSDTSGITFIISRLHVTLKVDIKPNRLVSITPYRCSEENLRLWKGISQAQAMQAQFTLDSDKKASPQQAIHSHFTRKGWTVEEMEN
;
A
#
# COMPACT_ATOMS: atom_id res chain seq x y z
N MET A 1 -7.01 -26.10 1.20
CA MET A 1 -7.18 -24.82 1.93
C MET A 1 -6.60 -23.76 1.02
N SER A 2 -7.45 -23.05 0.28
CA SER A 2 -6.98 -22.16 -0.79
C SER A 2 -6.38 -20.90 -0.18
N ASP A 3 -5.08 -20.72 -0.40
CA ASP A 3 -4.29 -19.53 -0.12
C ASP A 3 -5.08 -18.26 -0.45
N THR A 4 -5.56 -17.59 0.58
CA THR A 4 -6.21 -16.28 0.51
C THR A 4 -5.18 -15.18 0.71
N SER A 5 -3.93 -15.46 0.33
CA SER A 5 -2.76 -14.64 0.61
C SER A 5 -2.77 -13.45 -0.35
N GLY A 6 -3.29 -12.32 0.13
CA GLY A 6 -3.10 -11.03 -0.54
C GLY A 6 -1.62 -10.64 -0.57
N ILE A 7 -1.29 -9.64 -1.38
CA ILE A 7 0.08 -9.14 -1.49
C ILE A 7 0.30 -8.03 -0.47
N THR A 8 1.38 -8.09 0.30
CA THR A 8 1.71 -7.12 1.33
C THR A 8 3.01 -6.39 1.03
N PHE A 9 2.99 -5.07 1.15
CA PHE A 9 4.16 -4.20 1.05
C PHE A 9 4.28 -3.31 2.28
N ILE A 10 5.51 -2.98 2.64
CA ILE A 10 5.78 -1.84 3.51
C ILE A 10 6.27 -0.71 2.61
N ILE A 11 5.66 0.47 2.75
CA ILE A 11 6.14 1.68 2.09
C ILE A 11 6.60 2.69 3.12
N SER A 12 7.71 3.35 2.85
CA SER A 12 8.27 4.35 3.74
C SER A 12 8.69 5.60 2.99
N ARG A 13 8.50 6.77 3.61
CA ARG A 13 8.95 8.07 3.11
C ARG A 13 9.11 9.03 4.27
N LEU A 14 10.29 9.64 4.42
CA LEU A 14 10.61 10.51 5.56
C LEU A 14 10.33 9.78 6.89
N HIS A 15 9.42 10.31 7.72
CA HIS A 15 9.01 9.71 8.99
C HIS A 15 7.69 8.92 8.89
N VAL A 16 7.23 8.65 7.65
CA VAL A 16 5.99 7.92 7.39
C VAL A 16 6.31 6.48 7.02
N THR A 17 5.70 5.53 7.72
CA THR A 17 5.73 4.11 7.35
C THR A 17 4.30 3.58 7.30
N LEU A 18 3.93 2.97 6.19
CA LEU A 18 2.60 2.44 5.94
C LEU A 18 2.70 0.99 5.47
N LYS A 19 1.72 0.18 5.86
CA LYS A 19 1.51 -1.16 5.33
C LYS A 19 0.46 -1.09 4.24
N VAL A 20 0.76 -1.65 3.08
CA VAL A 20 -0.14 -1.74 1.92
C VAL A 20 -0.51 -3.20 1.73
N ASP A 21 -1.80 -3.50 1.81
CA ASP A 21 -2.36 -4.82 1.60
C ASP A 21 -3.21 -4.80 0.31
N ILE A 22 -2.85 -5.63 -0.67
CA ILE A 22 -3.64 -5.85 -1.88
C ILE A 22 -4.37 -7.19 -1.74
N LYS A 23 -5.69 -7.13 -1.59
CA LYS A 23 -6.53 -8.33 -1.49
C LYS A 23 -6.67 -9.01 -2.87
N PRO A 24 -7.04 -10.31 -2.92
CA PRO A 24 -7.25 -11.04 -4.18
C PRO A 24 -8.27 -10.39 -5.12
N ASN A 25 -9.25 -9.67 -4.56
CA ASN A 25 -10.25 -8.91 -5.33
C ASN A 25 -9.73 -7.52 -5.81
N ARG A 26 -8.41 -7.30 -5.79
CA ARG A 26 -7.74 -6.02 -6.16
C ARG A 26 -8.12 -4.84 -5.25
N LEU A 27 -8.66 -5.09 -4.07
CA LEU A 27 -8.91 -4.04 -3.09
C LEU A 27 -7.62 -3.68 -2.34
N VAL A 28 -7.27 -2.40 -2.34
CA VAL A 28 -6.11 -1.86 -1.62
C VAL A 28 -6.54 -1.35 -0.25
N SER A 29 -5.85 -1.83 0.78
CA SER A 29 -5.96 -1.31 2.14
C SER A 29 -4.60 -0.76 2.55
N ILE A 30 -4.56 0.46 3.10
CA ILE A 30 -3.33 1.05 3.61
C ILE A 30 -3.54 1.45 5.07
N THR A 31 -2.66 0.97 5.93
CA THR A 31 -2.71 1.22 7.37
C THR A 31 -1.38 1.78 7.87
N PRO A 32 -1.38 2.64 8.91
CA PRO A 32 -0.15 3.04 9.57
C PRO A 32 0.63 1.83 10.12
N TYR A 33 1.95 1.80 9.93
CA TYR A 33 2.81 0.70 10.37
C TYR A 33 3.92 1.23 11.29
N ARG A 34 4.09 0.62 12.47
CA ARG A 34 5.09 1.01 13.49
C ARG A 34 5.08 2.50 13.85
N CYS A 35 3.89 3.08 13.97
CA CYS A 35 3.70 4.47 14.37
C CYS A 35 3.33 4.61 15.86
N SER A 36 3.79 5.69 16.50
CA SER A 36 3.35 6.07 17.84
C SER A 36 1.87 6.49 17.84
N GLU A 37 1.21 6.38 18.99
CA GLU A 37 -0.20 6.77 19.15
C GLU A 37 -0.46 8.23 18.77
N GLU A 38 0.47 9.13 19.13
CA GLU A 38 0.40 10.57 18.83
C GLU A 38 0.32 10.83 17.31
N ASN A 39 1.07 10.07 16.52
CA ASN A 39 1.11 10.23 15.07
C ASN A 39 0.04 9.43 14.32
N LEU A 40 -0.66 8.51 14.99
CA LEU A 40 -1.65 7.62 14.36
C LEU A 40 -2.78 8.41 13.68
N ARG A 41 -3.20 9.54 14.26
CA ARG A 41 -4.23 10.42 13.70
C ARG A 41 -3.77 11.10 12.41
N LEU A 42 -2.53 11.60 12.40
CA LEU A 42 -1.92 12.24 11.22
C LEU A 42 -1.79 11.21 10.08
N TRP A 43 -1.37 9.99 10.43
CA TRP A 43 -1.20 8.92 9.45
C TRP A 43 -2.50 8.37 8.90
N LYS A 44 -3.60 8.38 9.67
CA LYS A 44 -4.91 7.90 9.21
C LYS A 44 -5.42 8.69 8.00
N GLY A 45 -5.22 10.01 7.97
CA GLY A 45 -5.58 10.83 6.81
C GLY A 45 -4.72 10.52 5.58
N ILE A 46 -3.42 10.36 5.79
CA ILE A 46 -2.47 10.03 4.71
C ILE A 46 -2.75 8.64 4.15
N SER A 47 -2.99 7.64 5.00
CA SER A 47 -3.23 6.26 4.57
C SER A 47 -4.51 6.15 3.74
N GLN A 48 -5.58 6.87 4.09
CA GLN A 48 -6.81 6.91 3.30
C GLN A 48 -6.58 7.53 1.91
N ALA A 49 -5.88 8.66 1.84
CA ALA A 49 -5.58 9.31 0.56
C ALA A 49 -4.71 8.42 -0.34
N GLN A 50 -3.68 7.78 0.22
CA GLN A 50 -2.84 6.84 -0.54
C GLN A 50 -3.64 5.61 -0.97
N ALA A 51 -4.52 5.06 -0.13
CA ALA A 51 -5.33 3.89 -0.47
C ALA A 51 -6.24 4.18 -1.66
N MET A 52 -6.91 5.33 -1.68
CA MET A 52 -7.76 5.74 -2.82
C MET A 52 -6.95 5.90 -4.12
N GLN A 53 -5.77 6.53 -4.05
CA GLN A 53 -4.93 6.74 -5.24
C GLN A 53 -4.32 5.43 -5.76
N ALA A 54 -3.94 4.53 -4.86
CA ALA A 54 -3.47 3.20 -5.18
C ALA A 54 -4.58 2.34 -5.80
N GLN A 55 -5.79 2.37 -5.23
CA GLN A 55 -6.98 1.70 -5.78
C GLN A 55 -7.27 2.19 -7.20
N PHE A 56 -7.31 3.51 -7.40
CA PHE A 56 -7.53 4.09 -8.72
C PHE A 56 -6.48 3.66 -9.76
N THR A 57 -5.22 3.52 -9.33
CA THR A 57 -4.14 3.04 -10.20
C THR A 57 -4.35 1.58 -10.59
N LEU A 58 -4.72 0.72 -9.65
CA LEU A 58 -5.05 -0.68 -9.95
C LEU A 58 -6.26 -0.81 -10.87
N ASP A 59 -7.27 0.03 -10.70
CA ASP A 59 -8.49 -0.04 -11.51
C ASP A 59 -8.24 0.48 -12.94
N SER A 60 -7.35 1.47 -13.09
CA SER A 60 -6.96 2.05 -14.37
C SER A 60 -6.00 1.14 -15.16
N ASP A 61 -5.09 0.45 -14.48
CA ASP A 61 -4.14 -0.46 -15.11
C ASP A 61 -4.55 -1.93 -14.91
N LYS A 62 -5.52 -2.36 -15.72
CA LYS A 62 -6.04 -3.74 -15.67
C LYS A 62 -5.07 -4.77 -16.23
N LYS A 63 -4.06 -4.35 -17.00
CA LYS A 63 -3.12 -5.22 -17.71
C LYS A 63 -1.85 -5.51 -16.91
N ALA A 64 -1.41 -4.58 -16.05
CA ALA A 64 -0.28 -4.81 -15.17
C ALA A 64 -0.64 -5.76 -14.01
N SER A 65 0.37 -6.50 -13.52
CA SER A 65 0.22 -7.23 -12.26
C SER A 65 0.00 -6.22 -11.12
N PRO A 66 -0.91 -6.50 -10.15
CA PRO A 66 -1.21 -5.56 -9.07
C PRO A 66 0.04 -5.12 -8.28
N GLN A 67 0.98 -6.06 -8.09
CA GLN A 67 2.28 -5.79 -7.46
C GLN A 67 3.10 -4.78 -8.25
N GLN A 68 3.32 -4.98 -9.55
CA GLN A 68 4.12 -4.04 -10.35
C GLN A 68 3.46 -2.66 -10.46
N ALA A 69 2.12 -2.61 -10.55
CA ALA A 69 1.37 -1.37 -10.63
C ALA A 69 1.51 -0.55 -9.34
N ILE A 70 1.34 -1.19 -8.17
CA ILE A 70 1.49 -0.54 -6.87
C ILE A 70 2.94 -0.17 -6.57
N HIS A 71 3.89 -1.06 -6.88
CA HIS A 71 5.31 -0.78 -6.74
C HIS A 71 5.71 0.45 -7.58
N SER A 72 5.30 0.49 -8.85
CA SER A 72 5.56 1.63 -9.75
C SER A 72 4.88 2.92 -9.28
N HIS A 73 3.65 2.82 -8.74
CA HIS A 73 2.91 3.96 -8.23
C HIS A 73 3.65 4.65 -7.07
N PHE A 74 4.07 3.87 -6.08
CA PHE A 74 4.71 4.40 -4.87
C PHE A 74 6.13 4.89 -5.13
N THR A 75 6.93 4.15 -5.92
CA THR A 75 8.27 4.59 -6.33
C THR A 75 8.25 5.90 -7.10
N ARG A 76 7.33 6.08 -8.06
CA ARG A 76 7.15 7.37 -8.79
C ARG A 76 6.78 8.55 -7.88
N LYS A 77 6.18 8.27 -6.73
CA LYS A 77 5.82 9.27 -5.71
C LYS A 77 6.90 9.47 -4.65
N GLY A 78 8.08 8.88 -4.83
CA GLY A 78 9.22 8.99 -3.93
C GLY A 78 9.07 8.20 -2.64
N TRP A 79 8.28 7.13 -2.64
CA TRP A 79 8.25 6.16 -1.55
C TRP A 79 9.26 5.06 -1.81
N THR A 80 9.91 4.60 -0.75
CA THR A 80 10.62 3.32 -0.72
C THR A 80 9.58 2.22 -0.56
N VAL A 81 9.70 1.13 -1.32
CA VAL A 81 8.80 -0.02 -1.29
C VAL A 81 9.61 -1.26 -0.91
N GLU A 82 9.20 -1.94 0.15
CA GLU A 82 9.78 -3.19 0.65
C GLU A 82 8.71 -4.29 0.55
N GLU A 83 9.00 -5.35 -0.18
CA GLU A 83 8.12 -6.51 -0.27
C GLU A 83 8.25 -7.34 1.01
N MET A 84 7.12 -7.77 1.58
CA MET A 84 7.16 -8.76 2.66
C MET A 84 7.13 -10.15 2.03
N GLU A 85 8.24 -10.89 2.10
CA GLU A 85 8.23 -12.33 1.85
C GLU A 85 7.27 -12.99 2.86
N ASN A 86 6.31 -13.72 2.34
CA ASN A 86 5.26 -14.41 3.11
C ASN A 86 5.73 -15.82 3.48
#